data_AF-A0A958A2H4-F1
#
_entry.id   AF-A0A958A2H4-F1
#
_cell.length_a   1.000
_cell.length_b   1.000
_cell.length_c   1.000
_cell.angle_alpha   90.00
_cell.angle_beta   90.00
_cell.angle_gamma   90.00
#
_symmetry.space_group_name_H-M   'P 1'
#
loop_
_entity.id
_entity.type
_entity.pdbx_description
1 polymer ?
#
loop_
_entity_poly.entity_id
_entity_poly.type
_entity_poly.pdbx_seq_one_letter_code
_entity_poly.pdbx_strand_id
1 'polypeptide(L)'
;MTIIIDPFTLPEKGKVDLSLQRSFEINITAQQARHQVRTWLRDEVSMLIDADPPTLVVGETVVWRIPAVLSSPGVGRVGVAGVIEVDVMTGVMDTSPGQKTAIERQAEALISHLPPFQPKGTVPARFRPPHLPPAPKIIFDEHGFPVTVPADAQKPGP
;
A
#
# COMPACT_ATOMS: atom_id res chain seq x y z
N MET A 1 -3.48 4.73 19.65
CA MET A 1 -4.53 5.56 19.02
C MET A 1 -4.06 6.99 19.13
N THR A 2 -3.93 7.68 18.00
CA THR A 2 -3.32 9.01 17.92
C THR A 2 -4.37 9.99 17.40
N ILE A 3 -4.40 11.19 17.97
CA ILE A 3 -5.26 12.29 17.54
C ILE A 3 -4.35 13.38 17.00
N ILE A 4 -4.62 13.85 15.78
CA ILE A 4 -3.96 15.01 15.18
C ILE A 4 -4.97 16.14 15.14
N ILE A 5 -4.55 17.31 15.61
CA ILE A 5 -5.30 18.54 15.39
C ILE A 5 -4.70 19.21 14.16
N ASP A 6 -5.53 19.62 13.23
CA ASP A 6 -5.10 20.23 11.96
C ASP A 6 -4.22 21.48 12.21
N PRO A 7 -3.41 21.92 11.22
CA PRO A 7 -2.41 22.95 11.44
C PRO A 7 -3.07 24.31 11.75
N PHE A 8 -2.81 24.81 12.96
CA PHE A 8 -3.11 26.19 13.33
C PHE A 8 -2.02 27.12 12.79
N THR A 9 -2.41 28.30 12.33
CA THR A 9 -1.47 29.37 12.00
C THR A 9 -0.86 29.92 13.29
N LEU A 10 0.35 29.46 13.60
CA LEU A 10 1.12 29.95 14.75
C LEU A 10 1.91 31.21 14.35
N PRO A 11 2.00 32.22 15.22
CA PRO A 11 2.88 33.36 14.99
C PRO A 11 4.36 32.92 15.03
N GLU A 12 5.22 33.55 14.23
CA GLU A 12 6.65 33.21 14.15
C GLU A 12 7.40 33.38 15.50
N LYS A 13 6.94 34.30 16.35
CA LYS A 13 7.45 34.52 17.73
C LYS A 13 6.33 34.99 18.64
N GLY A 14 6.40 34.63 19.92
CA GLY A 14 5.50 35.12 20.96
C GLY A 14 4.79 34.00 21.72
N LYS A 15 3.95 34.38 22.69
CA LYS A 15 3.13 33.45 23.45
C LYS A 15 1.92 33.02 22.61
N VAL A 16 1.68 31.72 22.54
CA VAL A 16 0.47 31.15 21.95
C VAL A 16 -0.33 30.51 23.07
N ASP A 17 -1.53 31.04 23.31
CA ASP A 17 -2.52 30.42 24.19
C ASP A 17 -3.54 29.68 23.31
N LEU A 18 -3.52 28.34 23.36
CA LEU A 18 -4.40 27.48 22.57
C LEU A 18 -5.39 26.76 23.47
N SER A 19 -6.65 27.20 23.44
CA SER A 19 -7.76 26.57 24.18
C SER A 19 -8.67 25.83 23.20
N LEU A 20 -8.61 24.50 23.20
CA LEU A 20 -9.43 23.67 22.33
C LEU A 20 -10.63 23.10 23.10
N GLN A 21 -11.81 23.66 22.89
CA GLN A 21 -13.09 23.09 23.35
C GLN A 21 -13.89 22.63 22.13
N ARG A 22 -13.80 21.34 21.80
CA ARG A 22 -14.56 20.73 20.70
C ARG A 22 -15.25 19.45 21.18
N SER A 23 -16.51 19.32 20.83
CA SER A 23 -17.32 18.12 21.04
C SER A 23 -17.82 17.62 19.68
N PHE A 24 -17.68 16.33 19.44
CA PHE A 24 -18.20 15.65 18.27
C PHE A 24 -18.56 14.22 18.65
N GLU A 25 -19.44 13.62 17.87
CA GLU A 25 -19.79 12.21 18.00
C GLU A 25 -18.94 11.37 17.04
N ILE A 26 -18.75 10.10 17.36
CA ILE A 26 -18.06 9.15 16.48
C ILE A 26 -19.07 8.05 16.19
N ASN A 27 -19.68 8.11 15.01
CA ASN A 27 -20.63 7.10 14.56
C ASN A 27 -19.92 5.95 13.84
N ILE A 28 -18.83 6.28 13.14
CA ILE A 28 -17.98 5.32 12.45
C ILE A 28 -16.74 5.08 13.29
N THR A 29 -16.54 3.85 13.73
CA THR A 29 -15.33 3.47 14.47
C THR A 29 -14.12 3.44 13.54
N ALA A 30 -12.93 3.58 14.13
CA ALA A 30 -11.65 3.39 13.45
C ALA A 30 -11.60 2.09 12.63
N GLN A 31 -12.08 0.98 13.20
CA GLN A 31 -12.05 -0.33 12.52
C GLN A 31 -13.03 -0.38 11.34
N GLN A 32 -14.22 0.20 11.46
CA GLN A 32 -15.19 0.29 10.37
C GLN A 32 -14.65 1.13 9.22
N ALA A 33 -14.10 2.31 9.51
CA ALA A 33 -13.49 3.19 8.50
C ALA A 33 -12.33 2.47 7.78
N ARG A 34 -11.44 1.83 8.54
CA ARG A 34 -10.33 1.04 7.97
C ARG A 34 -10.83 -0.09 7.08
N HIS A 35 -11.86 -0.84 7.51
CA HIS A 35 -12.43 -1.91 6.70
C HIS A 35 -13.04 -1.37 5.40
N GLN A 36 -13.81 -0.29 5.48
CA GLN A 36 -14.42 0.34 4.31
C GLN A 36 -13.37 0.75 3.28
N VAL A 37 -12.31 1.45 3.73
CA VAL A 37 -11.18 1.83 2.88
C VAL A 37 -10.48 0.61 2.31
N ARG A 38 -10.23 -0.42 3.12
CA ARG A 38 -9.58 -1.66 2.69
C ARG A 38 -10.35 -2.37 1.58
N THR A 39 -11.67 -2.46 1.71
CA THR A 39 -12.53 -3.08 0.70
C THR A 39 -12.44 -2.31 -0.62
N TRP A 40 -12.58 -0.98 -0.58
CA TRP A 40 -12.46 -0.15 -1.78
C TRP A 40 -11.08 -0.25 -2.43
N LEU A 41 -10.00 -0.16 -1.65
CA LEU A 41 -8.63 -0.30 -2.17
C LEU A 41 -8.44 -1.63 -2.89
N ARG A 42 -8.91 -2.73 -2.30
CA ARG A 42 -8.76 -4.07 -2.88
C ARG A 42 -9.60 -4.25 -4.13
N ASP A 43 -10.84 -3.78 -4.11
CA ASP A 43 -11.83 -4.07 -5.15
C ASP A 43 -11.66 -3.11 -6.35
N GLU A 44 -11.26 -1.86 -6.10
CA GLU A 44 -11.20 -0.82 -7.12
C GLU A 44 -9.78 -0.37 -7.49
N VAL A 45 -8.77 -0.54 -6.63
CA VAL A 45 -7.43 0.03 -6.86
C VAL A 45 -6.39 -1.06 -7.12
N SER A 46 -6.07 -1.87 -6.12
CA SER A 46 -5.08 -2.95 -6.23
C SER A 46 -5.14 -3.90 -5.04
N MET A 47 -4.91 -5.19 -5.29
CA MET A 47 -4.69 -6.18 -4.23
C MET A 47 -3.36 -6.01 -3.48
N LEU A 48 -2.45 -5.18 -4.01
CA LEU A 48 -1.15 -4.91 -3.41
C LEU A 48 -1.17 -3.72 -2.45
N ILE A 49 -2.29 -3.01 -2.35
CA ILE A 49 -2.44 -1.85 -1.48
C ILE A 49 -3.36 -2.23 -0.32
N ASP A 50 -2.88 -2.06 0.91
CA ASP A 50 -3.66 -2.31 2.12
C ASP A 50 -3.94 -1.00 2.89
N ALA A 51 -4.95 -1.04 3.74
CA ALA A 51 -5.32 0.05 4.62
C ALA A 51 -4.56 -0.06 5.94
N ASP A 52 -3.75 0.94 6.25
CA ASP A 52 -3.04 1.02 7.54
C ASP A 52 -3.98 1.44 8.69
N PRO A 53 -3.52 1.38 9.95
CA PRO A 53 -4.29 1.87 11.08
C PRO A 53 -4.69 3.35 10.91
N PRO A 54 -5.95 3.71 11.17
CA PRO A 54 -6.44 5.07 11.05
C PRO A 54 -5.91 5.98 12.17
N THR A 55 -5.77 7.26 11.84
CA THR A 55 -5.51 8.34 12.80
C THR A 55 -6.72 9.27 12.84
N LEU A 56 -7.18 9.67 14.04
CA LEU A 56 -8.27 10.64 14.14
C LEU A 56 -7.71 12.03 13.85
N VAL A 57 -8.29 12.73 12.89
CA VAL A 57 -7.92 14.11 12.55
C VAL A 57 -9.10 15.02 12.91
N VAL A 58 -8.83 16.02 13.73
CA VAL A 58 -9.81 17.02 14.18
C VAL A 58 -9.46 18.36 13.53
N GLY A 59 -10.14 18.69 12.43
CA GLY A 59 -9.98 19.95 11.69
C GLY A 59 -11.31 20.69 11.51
N GLU A 60 -11.54 21.21 10.29
CA GLU A 60 -12.86 21.71 9.90
C GLU A 60 -13.90 20.59 9.93
N THR A 61 -13.51 19.43 9.40
CA THR A 61 -14.22 18.16 9.54
C THR A 61 -13.45 17.23 10.47
N VAL A 62 -14.16 16.29 11.09
CA VAL A 62 -13.55 15.24 11.91
C VAL A 62 -13.52 13.97 11.08
N VAL A 63 -12.33 13.44 10.81
CA VAL A 63 -12.14 12.32 9.89
C VAL A 63 -11.20 11.27 10.47
N TRP A 64 -11.43 10.02 10.08
CA TRP A 64 -10.40 8.99 10.13
C TRP A 64 -9.51 9.14 8.93
N ARG A 65 -8.22 9.38 9.14
CA ARG A 65 -7.19 9.39 8.10
C ARG A 65 -6.53 8.02 8.02
N ILE A 66 -6.73 7.31 6.91
CA ILE A 66 -6.22 5.97 6.65
C ILE A 66 -5.13 6.05 5.57
N PRO A 67 -3.87 5.69 5.88
CA PRO A 67 -2.86 5.55 4.84
C PRO A 67 -3.13 4.32 3.97
N ALA A 68 -3.09 4.50 2.66
CA ALA A 68 -3.11 3.43 1.66
C ALA A 68 -1.66 3.02 1.36
N VAL A 69 -1.29 1.79 1.70
CA VAL A 69 0.10 1.34 1.71
C VAL A 69 0.33 0.28 0.66
N LEU A 70 1.25 0.56 -0.25
CA LEU A 70 1.72 -0.40 -1.23
C LEU A 70 2.67 -1.42 -0.58
N SER A 71 2.44 -2.69 -0.91
CA SER A 71 3.30 -3.82 -0.55
C SER A 71 3.64 -4.65 -1.78
N SER A 72 4.85 -5.22 -1.83
CA SER A 72 5.31 -6.13 -2.87
C SER A 72 5.66 -7.49 -2.28
N PRO A 73 5.30 -8.63 -2.89
CA PRO A 73 5.66 -9.96 -2.39
C PRO A 73 7.17 -10.19 -2.19
N GLY A 74 8.01 -9.53 -3.00
CA GLY A 74 9.46 -9.66 -2.93
C GLY A 74 10.10 -8.88 -1.79
N VAL A 75 9.60 -7.67 -1.51
CA VAL A 75 10.24 -6.68 -0.61
C VAL A 75 9.43 -6.43 0.66
N GLY A 76 8.16 -6.82 0.70
CA GLY A 76 7.24 -6.50 1.77
C GLY A 76 6.67 -5.10 1.59
N ARG A 77 6.55 -4.33 2.68
CA ARG A 77 6.00 -2.98 2.66
C ARG A 77 6.91 -2.04 1.86
N VAL A 78 6.36 -1.34 0.87
CA VAL A 78 7.10 -0.41 0.00
C VAL A 78 6.95 1.02 0.49
N GLY A 79 5.72 1.47 0.72
CA GLY A 79 5.46 2.87 1.10
C GLY A 79 4.00 3.25 1.04
N VAL A 80 3.71 4.50 1.39
CA VAL A 80 2.36 5.07 1.35
C VAL A 80 2.09 5.58 -0.07
N ALA A 81 1.10 4.97 -0.74
CA ALA A 81 0.64 5.37 -2.07
C ALA A 81 -0.41 6.47 -2.02
N GLY A 82 -1.06 6.66 -0.87
CA GLY A 82 -1.98 7.77 -0.67
C GLY A 82 -2.63 7.73 0.70
N VAL A 83 -3.60 8.60 0.88
CA VAL A 83 -4.36 8.74 2.13
C VAL A 83 -5.83 8.86 1.78
N ILE A 84 -6.67 8.13 2.50
CA ILE A 84 -8.12 8.25 2.40
C ILE A 84 -8.66 8.75 3.72
N GLU A 85 -9.53 9.74 3.64
CA GLU A 85 -10.23 10.30 4.78
C GLU A 85 -11.68 9.80 4.78
N VAL A 86 -12.12 9.33 5.94
CA VAL A 86 -13.50 8.87 6.17
C VAL A 86 -14.11 9.76 7.23
N ASP A 87 -15.20 10.42 6.90
CA ASP A 87 -15.93 11.26 7.84
C ASP A 87 -16.46 10.41 9.02
N VAL A 88 -16.18 10.84 10.26
CA VAL A 88 -16.49 10.04 11.45
C VAL A 88 -17.98 9.95 11.75
N MET A 89 -18.79 10.85 11.20
CA MET A 89 -20.24 10.94 11.43
C MET A 89 -21.04 10.17 10.39
N THR A 90 -20.63 10.26 9.13
CA THR A 90 -21.37 9.81 7.96
C THR A 90 -20.75 8.58 7.29
N GLY A 91 -19.45 8.36 7.47
CA GLY A 91 -18.72 7.30 6.76
C GLY A 91 -18.46 7.62 5.29
N VAL A 92 -18.70 8.85 4.85
CA VAL A 92 -18.38 9.29 3.49
C VAL A 92 -16.86 9.34 3.32
N MET A 93 -16.37 8.81 2.21
CA MET A 93 -14.98 8.85 1.81
C MET A 93 -14.87 9.17 0.32
N ASP A 94 -13.79 9.83 -0.09
CA ASP A 94 -13.55 10.14 -1.51
C ASP A 94 -13.14 8.87 -2.27
N THR A 95 -14.08 8.36 -3.07
CA THR A 95 -13.89 7.22 -3.98
C THR A 95 -13.86 7.65 -5.44
N SER A 96 -13.64 8.94 -5.72
CA SER A 96 -13.65 9.47 -7.07
C SER A 96 -12.58 8.82 -7.96
N PRO A 97 -12.79 8.76 -9.29
CA PRO A 97 -11.77 8.31 -10.22
C PRO A 97 -10.47 9.10 -10.13
N GLY A 98 -10.55 10.39 -9.77
CA GLY A 98 -9.37 11.24 -9.55
C GLY A 98 -8.52 10.75 -8.38
N GLN A 99 -9.15 10.43 -7.24
CA GLN A 99 -8.47 9.89 -6.08
C GLN A 99 -7.82 8.54 -6.36
N LYS A 100 -8.55 7.65 -7.05
CA LYS A 100 -7.99 6.36 -7.51
C LYS A 100 -6.74 6.58 -8.38
N THR A 101 -6.84 7.43 -9.40
CA THR A 101 -5.73 7.71 -10.33
C THR A 101 -4.52 8.28 -9.60
N ALA A 102 -4.74 9.12 -8.58
CA ALA A 102 -3.65 9.67 -7.78
C ALA A 102 -2.90 8.57 -6.99
N ILE A 103 -3.64 7.66 -6.36
CA ILE A 103 -3.07 6.52 -5.62
C ILE A 103 -2.31 5.59 -6.58
N GLU A 104 -2.88 5.26 -7.73
CA GLU A 104 -2.24 4.40 -8.73
C GLU A 104 -0.93 5.00 -9.25
N ARG A 105 -0.94 6.29 -9.59
CA ARG A 105 0.25 7.01 -10.05
C ARG A 105 1.36 7.01 -9.00
N GLN A 106 1.00 7.24 -7.73
CA GLN A 106 1.98 7.22 -6.65
C GLN A 106 2.49 5.79 -6.39
N ALA A 107 1.63 4.78 -6.50
CA ALA A 107 2.04 3.38 -6.40
C ALA A 107 3.03 3.01 -7.52
N GLU A 108 2.80 3.46 -8.75
CA GLU A 108 3.72 3.26 -9.88
C GLU A 108 5.08 3.93 -9.62
N ALA A 109 5.08 5.16 -9.10
CA ALA A 109 6.30 5.83 -8.69
C ALA A 109 7.07 5.03 -7.62
N LEU A 110 6.38 4.49 -6.61
CA LEU A 110 6.98 3.62 -5.60
C LEU A 110 7.58 2.33 -6.19
N ILE A 111 6.89 1.72 -7.17
CA ILE A 111 7.36 0.49 -7.84
C ILE A 111 8.62 0.74 -8.66
N SER A 112 8.74 1.90 -9.30
CA SER A 112 9.90 2.24 -10.15
C SER A 112 11.24 2.21 -9.41
N HIS A 113 11.21 2.32 -8.08
CA HIS A 113 12.38 2.27 -7.20
C HIS A 113 12.66 0.87 -6.62
N LEU A 114 11.85 -0.13 -6.94
CA LEU A 114 12.03 -1.48 -6.44
C LEU A 114 13.14 -2.22 -7.19
N PRO A 115 13.93 -3.05 -6.50
CA PRO A 115 14.85 -3.94 -7.15
C PRO A 115 14.09 -4.99 -7.99
N PRO A 116 14.72 -5.57 -9.02
CA PRO A 116 14.17 -6.71 -9.74
C PRO A 116 13.75 -7.82 -8.78
N PHE A 117 12.64 -8.49 -9.07
CA PHE A 117 12.17 -9.60 -8.26
C PHE A 117 13.24 -10.69 -8.15
N GLN A 118 13.59 -11.03 -6.90
CA GLN A 118 14.49 -12.14 -6.61
C GLN A 118 13.70 -13.26 -5.94
N PRO A 119 13.62 -14.46 -6.55
CA PRO A 119 13.01 -15.62 -5.93
C PRO A 119 13.70 -15.93 -4.60
N LYS A 120 12.91 -16.25 -3.57
CA LYS A 120 13.43 -16.67 -2.25
C LYS A 120 14.02 -18.08 -2.35
N GLY A 121 15.23 -18.17 -2.89
CA GLY A 121 16.03 -19.39 -2.97
C GLY A 121 15.55 -20.43 -3.99
N THR A 122 16.38 -21.45 -4.20
CA THR A 122 16.04 -22.63 -5.00
C THR A 122 15.19 -23.60 -4.20
N VAL A 123 14.09 -24.08 -4.78
CA VAL A 123 13.26 -25.15 -4.19
C VAL A 123 14.14 -26.40 -3.98
N PRO A 124 14.24 -26.94 -2.75
CA PRO A 124 15.01 -28.15 -2.47
C PRO A 124 14.60 -29.32 -3.37
N ALA A 125 15.58 -30.10 -3.83
CA ALA A 125 15.35 -31.21 -4.77
C ALA A 125 14.32 -32.24 -4.27
N ARG A 126 14.23 -32.46 -2.95
CA ARG A 126 13.23 -33.36 -2.33
C ARG A 126 11.77 -32.95 -2.58
N PHE A 127 11.51 -31.67 -2.86
CA PHE A 127 10.18 -31.16 -3.18
C PHE A 127 9.94 -31.09 -4.70
N ARG A 128 10.92 -31.47 -5.52
CA ARG A 128 10.78 -31.56 -6.97
C ARG A 128 10.32 -32.99 -7.32
N PRO A 129 9.21 -33.16 -8.05
CA PRO A 129 8.82 -34.47 -8.55
C PRO A 129 9.91 -35.03 -9.48
N PRO A 130 10.39 -36.27 -9.27
CA PRO A 130 11.56 -36.80 -10.00
C PRO A 130 11.32 -37.03 -11.49
N HIS A 131 10.05 -37.15 -11.91
CA HIS A 131 9.66 -37.37 -13.30
C HIS A 131 9.38 -36.07 -14.07
N LEU A 132 9.43 -34.91 -13.41
CA LEU A 132 9.23 -33.63 -14.08
C LEU A 132 10.58 -33.03 -14.50
N PRO A 133 10.76 -32.68 -15.79
CA PRO A 133 11.93 -31.92 -16.21
C PRO A 133 11.93 -30.53 -15.53
N PRO A 134 13.11 -29.93 -15.31
CA PRO A 134 13.19 -28.57 -14.79
C PRO A 134 12.45 -27.59 -15.71
N ALA A 135 11.74 -26.64 -15.12
CA ALA A 135 11.00 -25.63 -15.88
C ALA A 135 11.96 -24.80 -16.75
N PRO A 136 11.65 -24.58 -18.04
CA PRO A 136 12.48 -23.75 -18.90
C PRO A 136 12.54 -22.32 -18.36
N LYS A 137 13.68 -21.66 -18.56
CA LYS A 137 13.82 -20.24 -18.21
C LYS A 137 13.21 -19.39 -19.30
N ILE A 138 12.46 -18.36 -18.93
CA ILE A 138 11.98 -17.34 -19.86
C ILE A 138 12.98 -16.19 -19.81
N ILE A 139 13.56 -15.85 -20.95
CA ILE A 139 14.36 -14.64 -21.15
C ILE A 139 13.62 -13.72 -22.13
N PHE A 140 13.94 -12.43 -22.12
CA PHE A 140 13.41 -11.49 -23.10
C PHE A 140 14.49 -11.23 -24.15
N ASP A 141 14.12 -11.28 -25.43
CA ASP A 141 15.04 -10.98 -26.53
C ASP A 141 15.28 -9.46 -26.68
N GLU A 142 16.09 -9.07 -27.68
CA GLU A 142 16.41 -7.66 -27.97
C GLU A 142 15.19 -6.80 -28.33
N HIS A 143 14.06 -7.45 -28.68
CA HIS A 143 12.78 -6.81 -29.00
C HIS A 143 11.78 -6.87 -27.84
N GLY A 144 12.17 -7.44 -26.69
CA GLY A 144 11.33 -7.57 -25.50
C GLY A 144 10.31 -8.72 -25.56
N PHE A 145 10.44 -9.66 -26.50
CA PHE A 145 9.57 -10.83 -26.57
C PHE A 145 10.07 -11.96 -25.68
N PRO A 146 9.17 -12.69 -24.98
CA PRO A 146 9.55 -13.82 -24.14
C PRO A 146 10.00 -15.02 -24.99
N VAL A 147 11.23 -15.46 -24.78
CA VAL A 147 11.83 -16.66 -25.39
C VAL A 147 12.14 -17.68 -24.31
N THR A 148 11.80 -18.95 -24.55
CA THR A 148 12.09 -20.05 -23.65
C THR A 148 13.47 -20.64 -23.94
N VAL A 149 14.29 -20.76 -22.89
CA VAL A 149 15.60 -21.42 -22.92
C VAL A 149 15.52 -22.66 -22.05
N PRO A 150 16.03 -23.82 -22.52
CA PRO A 150 16.12 -25.01 -21.68
C PRO A 150 16.83 -24.69 -20.37
N ALA A 151 16.30 -25.17 -19.24
CA ALA A 151 17.00 -25.05 -17.98
C ALA A 151 18.24 -25.96 -18.04
N ASP A 152 19.41 -25.36 -18.25
CA ASP A 152 20.68 -26.08 -18.23
C ASP A 152 20.72 -27.01 -17.03
N ALA A 153 21.03 -28.28 -17.29
CA ALA A 153 21.26 -29.29 -16.27
C ALA A 153 22.39 -28.77 -15.37
N GLN A 154 22.01 -28.20 -14.23
CA GLN A 154 22.93 -27.67 -13.25
C GLN A 154 23.83 -28.82 -12.82
N LYS A 155 25.05 -28.88 -13.38
CA LYS A 155 26.05 -29.86 -12.98
C LYS A 155 26.22 -29.70 -11.47
N PRO A 156 26.14 -30.77 -10.68
CA PRO A 156 26.45 -30.67 -9.26
C PRO A 156 27.88 -30.14 -9.15
N GLY A 157 28.03 -29.02 -8.44
CA GLY A 157 29.35 -28.51 -8.05
C GLY A 157 30.06 -29.54 -7.17
N PRO A 158 31.40 -29.50 -7.14
CA PRO A 158 32.26 -30.49 -6.50
C PRO A 158 31.99 -30.66 -5.00
#